data_AF-N1UMX6-F1
#
_entry.id   AF-N1UMX6-F1
#
_cell.length_a   1.000
_cell.length_b   1.000
_cell.length_c   1.000
_cell.angle_alpha   90.00
_cell.angle_beta   90.00
_cell.angle_gamma   90.00
#
_symmetry.space_group_name_H-M   'P 1'
#
loop_
_entity.id
_entity.type
_entity.pdbx_description
1 polymer ?
#
loop_
_entity_poly.entity_id
_entity_poly.type
_entity_poly.pdbx_seq_one_letter_code
_entity_poly.pdbx_strand_id
1 'polypeptide(L)' 'MRIKFWGVRGSISSSVRGESIRSKVQKILSLATPADLQSPDAIDSFLDSLSLSYWSTYGGNTTCIEIRDKKTI' A
#
# COMPACT_ATOMS: atom_id res chain seq x y z
N MET A 1 26.88 20.20 8.97
CA MET A 1 25.63 19.44 8.75
C MET A 1 25.76 18.00 9.25
N ARG A 2 24.86 17.56 10.14
CA ARG A 2 24.71 16.19 10.63
C ARG A 2 23.28 15.74 10.35
N ILE A 3 23.12 14.60 9.69
CA ILE A 3 21.81 14.02 9.36
C ILE A 3 21.62 12.76 10.23
N LYS A 4 20.45 12.61 10.85
CA LYS A 4 20.09 11.43 11.64
C LYS A 4 18.77 10.85 11.16
N PHE A 5 18.75 9.55 10.86
CA PHE A 5 17.54 8.82 10.53
C PHE A 5 16.96 8.22 11.82
N TRP A 6 15.77 8.64 12.22
CA TRP A 6 15.07 8.11 13.39
C TRP A 6 14.18 6.90 13.05
N GLY A 7 13.80 6.77 11.78
CA GLY A 7 13.03 5.66 11.24
C GLY A 7 12.89 5.81 9.73
N VAL A 8 13.25 4.76 8.98
CA VAL A 8 13.11 4.71 7.51
C VAL A 8 11.88 3.92 7.05
N ARG A 9 11.21 3.25 8.00
CA ARG A 9 9.88 2.67 7.88
C ARG A 9 8.98 3.59 8.70
N GLY A 10 7.93 4.14 8.10
CA GLY A 10 7.21 5.31 8.63
C GLY A 10 6.76 5.21 10.09
N SER A 11 6.57 6.38 10.71
CA SER A 11 5.57 6.61 11.77
C SER A 11 4.30 5.78 11.48
N ILE A 12 3.67 5.21 12.52
CA ILE A 12 2.44 4.37 12.45
C ILE A 12 1.63 4.78 11.22
N SER A 13 1.70 3.95 10.17
CA SER A 13 1.03 4.26 8.92
C SER A 13 -0.45 4.45 9.25
N SER A 14 -1.05 5.56 8.82
CA SER A 14 -2.50 5.71 8.93
C SER A 14 -3.14 4.49 8.28
N SER A 15 -3.90 3.73 9.06
CA SER A 15 -4.57 2.54 8.57
C SER A 15 -5.38 2.88 7.32
N VAL A 16 -5.34 1.99 6.33
CA VAL A 16 -6.15 2.14 5.12
C VAL A 16 -7.61 2.23 5.54
N ARG A 17 -8.31 3.25 5.04
CA ARG A 17 -9.73 3.44 5.34
C ARG A 17 -10.56 2.31 4.74
N GLY A 18 -11.56 1.82 5.46
CA GLY A 18 -12.43 0.74 5.01
C GLY A 18 -13.13 1.03 3.68
N GLU A 19 -13.49 2.30 3.43
CA GLU A 19 -14.11 2.74 2.18
C GLU A 19 -13.18 2.55 0.98
N SER A 20 -11.87 2.71 1.17
CA SER A 20 -10.87 2.49 0.13
C SER A 20 -10.76 1.01 -0.24
N ILE A 21 -10.85 0.12 0.76
CA ILE A 21 -10.89 -1.33 0.54
C ILE A 21 -12.16 -1.70 -0.23
N ARG A 22 -13.32 -1.18 0.20
CA ARG A 22 -14.60 -1.43 -0.48
C ARG A 22 -14.58 -0.98 -1.94
N SER A 23 -14.03 0.20 -2.22
CA SER A 23 -13.90 0.71 -3.58
C SER A 23 -13.00 -0.19 -4.46
N LYS A 24 -11.90 -0.70 -3.90
CA LYS A 24 -11.02 -1.66 -4.58
C LYS A 24 -11.77 -2.95 -4.93
N VAL A 25 -12.48 -3.53 -3.96
CA VAL A 25 -13.27 -4.75 -4.18
C VAL A 25 -14.32 -4.53 -5.27
N GLN A 26 -15.04 -3.41 -5.26
CA GLN A 26 -16.01 -3.09 -6.33
C GLN A 26 -15.36 -3.02 -7.70
N LYS A 27 -14.18 -2.39 -7.82
CA LYS A 27 -13.44 -2.31 -9.09
C LYS A 27 -12.99 -3.70 -9.56
N ILE A 28 -12.45 -4.52 -8.67
CA ILE A 28 -12.01 -5.88 -8.98
C ILE A 28 -13.21 -6.71 -9.49
N LEU A 29 -14.34 -6.66 -8.78
CA LEU A 29 -15.54 -7.38 -9.17
C LEU A 29 -16.16 -6.88 -10.49
N SER A 30 -16.01 -5.60 -10.81
CA SER A 30 -16.48 -5.07 -12.10
C SER A 30 -15.67 -5.55 -13.31
N LEU A 31 -14.46 -6.06 -13.07
CA LEU A 31 -13.56 -6.60 -14.10
C LEU A 31 -13.64 -8.13 -14.19
N ALA A 32 -14.11 -8.79 -13.14
CA ALA A 32 -14.19 -10.24 -13.07
C ALA A 32 -15.32 -10.79 -13.95
N THR A 33 -15.06 -11.92 -14.59
CA THR A 33 -16.07 -12.73 -15.28
C THR A 33 -16.53 -13.89 -14.39
N PRO A 34 -17.65 -14.56 -14.71
CA PRO A 34 -18.05 -15.75 -13.98
C PRO A 34 -16.98 -16.84 -13.96
N ALA A 35 -16.14 -16.96 -14.99
CA ALA A 35 -15.07 -17.95 -15.08
C ALA A 35 -13.96 -17.69 -14.04
N ASP A 36 -13.62 -16.42 -13.80
CA ASP A 36 -12.59 -15.99 -12.86
C ASP A 36 -12.94 -16.29 -11.40
N LEU A 37 -14.24 -16.52 -11.11
CA LEU A 37 -14.77 -16.71 -9.76
C LEU A 37 -15.23 -18.16 -9.50
N GLN A 38 -14.93 -19.12 -10.39
CA GLN A 38 -15.43 -20.51 -10.28
C GLN A 38 -14.73 -21.33 -9.18
N SER A 39 -13.49 -20.99 -8.83
CA SER A 39 -12.71 -21.73 -7.82
C SER A 39 -11.69 -20.80 -7.15
N PRO A 40 -11.16 -21.19 -5.97
CA PRO A 40 -10.07 -20.44 -5.33
C PRO A 40 -8.85 -20.25 -6.24
N ASP A 41 -8.43 -21.28 -6.97
CA ASP A 41 -7.30 -21.20 -7.90
C ASP A 41 -7.56 -20.24 -9.08
N ALA A 42 -8.80 -20.17 -9.56
CA ALA A 42 -9.20 -19.23 -10.61
C ALA A 42 -9.16 -17.79 -10.11
N ILE A 43 -9.59 -17.57 -8.86
CA ILE A 43 -9.54 -16.25 -8.21
C ILE A 43 -8.10 -15.79 -8.06
N ASP A 44 -7.20 -16.65 -7.57
CA ASP A 44 -5.78 -16.32 -7.41
C ASP A 44 -5.14 -16.01 -8.77
N SER A 45 -5.40 -16.83 -9.78
CA SER A 45 -4.92 -16.59 -11.15
C SER A 45 -5.42 -15.25 -11.72
N PHE A 46 -6.67 -14.88 -11.45
CA PHE A 46 -7.23 -13.60 -11.84
C PHE A 46 -6.58 -12.43 -11.10
N LEU A 47 -6.40 -12.55 -9.78
CA LEU A 47 -5.73 -11.50 -8.98
C LEU A 47 -4.28 -11.29 -9.41
N ASP A 48 -3.56 -12.36 -9.78
CA ASP A 48 -2.19 -12.31 -10.30
C ASP A 48 -2.11 -11.66 -11.69
N SER A 49 -3.18 -11.73 -12.49
CA SER A 49 -3.27 -11.03 -13.78
C SER A 49 -3.42 -9.51 -13.63
N LEU A 50 -3.90 -9.03 -12.47
CA LEU A 50 -4.12 -7.62 -12.19
C LEU A 50 -2.84 -6.96 -11.65
N SER A 51 -2.70 -5.65 -11.86
CA SER A 51 -1.61 -4.90 -11.24
C SER A 51 -1.73 -4.91 -9.71
N LEU A 52 -0.58 -4.92 -9.01
CA LEU A 52 -0.48 -4.88 -7.55
C LEU A 52 -1.37 -3.79 -6.91
N SER A 53 -1.54 -2.66 -7.59
CA SER A 53 -2.35 -1.53 -7.10
C SER A 53 -3.84 -1.85 -6.95
N TYR A 54 -4.37 -2.91 -7.58
CA TYR A 54 -5.77 -3.29 -7.44
C TYR A 54 -6.05 -3.87 -6.05
N TRP A 55 -5.31 -4.91 -5.66
CA TRP A 55 -5.58 -5.68 -4.44
C TRP A 55 -4.67 -5.32 -3.26
N SER A 56 -3.51 -4.69 -3.50
CA SER A 56 -2.56 -4.31 -2.44
C SER A 56 -2.54 -2.80 -2.18
N THR A 57 -1.78 -2.39 -1.17
CA THR A 57 -1.48 -0.97 -0.90
C THR A 57 0.02 -0.74 -0.88
N TYR A 58 0.43 0.42 -1.33
CA TYR A 58 1.82 0.84 -1.21
C TYR A 58 2.06 1.28 0.24
N GLY A 59 3.01 0.64 0.91
CA GLY A 59 3.41 1.02 2.27
C GLY A 59 3.96 2.46 2.28
N GLY A 60 3.34 3.33 3.07
CA GLY A 60 3.80 4.70 3.27
C GLY A 60 5.03 4.74 4.17
N ASN A 61 6.23 4.66 3.60
CA ASN A 61 7.45 4.93 4.35
C ASN A 61 7.59 6.46 4.51
N THR A 62 7.00 7.03 5.57
CA THR A 62 7.31 8.41 5.96
C THR A 62 8.68 8.43 6.62
N THR A 63 9.71 8.85 5.89
CA THR A 63 11.08 8.92 6.45
C THR A 63 11.14 9.95 7.57
N CYS A 64 11.41 9.51 8.79
CA CYS A 64 11.69 10.41 9.92
C CYS A 64 13.18 10.78 9.90
N ILE A 65 13.48 11.97 9.37
CA ILE A 65 14.84 12.52 9.29
C ILE A 65 14.99 13.76 10.18
N GLU A 66 16.14 13.88 10.82
CA GLU A 66 16.57 15.07 11.54
C GLU A 66 17.83 15.63 10.88
N ILE A 67 17.84 16.95 10.63
CA ILE A 67 18.96 17.66 10.04
C ILE A 67 19.44 18.71 11.05
N ARG A 68 20.70 18.64 11.48
CA ARG A 68 21.36 19.65 12.31
C ARG A 68 22.46 20.36 11.53
N ASP A 69 22.47 21.68 11.55
CA ASP A 69 23.63 22.45 11.10
C ASP A 69 24.52 22.88 12.28
N LYS A 70 25.80 23.20 12.02
CA LYS A 70 26.82 23.49 13.04
C LYS A 70 26.56 24.79 13.85
N LYS A 71 25.50 25.54 13.57
CA LYS A 71 25.09 26.72 14.34
C LYS A 71 23.77 26.45 15.06
N THR A 72 23.86 26.01 16.31
CA THR A 72 23.24 26.67 17.48
C THR A 72 24.03 26.25 18.72
N ILE A 73 24.31 27.24 19.56
CA ILE A 73 25.00 27.20 20.86
C ILE A 73 24.31 26.22 21.83
#